data_AF-F0ZZ66-F1
#
_entry.id   AF-F0ZZ66-F1
#
_cell.length_a   1.000
_cell.length_b   1.000
_cell.length_c   1.000
_cell.angle_alpha   90.00
_cell.angle_beta   90.00
_cell.angle_gamma   90.00
#
_symmetry.space_group_name_H-M   'P 1'
#
loop_
_entity.id
_entity.type
_entity.pdbx_description
1 polymer ?
#
loop_
_entity_poly.entity_id
_entity_poly.type
_entity_poly.pdbx_seq_one_letter_code
_entity_poly.pdbx_strand_id
1 'polypeptide(L)' 'MELDYKNLTSKWTKLATLEYLKGLKNIKERHAKQPQTISNINEEYRKFKRRIARAYFISIKSLPNINSLEYFL' A
#
# COMPACT_ATOMS: atom_id res chain seq x y z
N MET A 1 -18.77 -18.81 -19.82
CA MET A 1 -18.25 -18.60 -18.45
C MET A 1 -18.25 -17.11 -18.22
N GLU A 2 -19.28 -16.59 -17.55
CA GLU A 2 -19.42 -15.15 -17.34
C GLU A 2 -18.39 -14.69 -16.31
N LEU A 3 -17.58 -13.69 -16.67
CA LEU A 3 -16.61 -13.11 -15.77
C LEU A 3 -17.38 -12.29 -14.73
N ASP A 4 -17.56 -12.82 -13.52
CA ASP A 4 -18.16 -12.04 -12.42
C ASP A 4 -17.21 -10.89 -12.06
N TYR A 5 -17.56 -9.70 -12.55
CA TYR A 5 -16.84 -8.46 -12.32
C TYR A 5 -16.61 -8.21 -10.82
N LYS A 6 -17.57 -8.54 -9.95
CA LYS A 6 -17.43 -8.36 -8.50
C LYS A 6 -16.35 -9.28 -7.92
N ASN A 7 -16.33 -10.55 -8.35
CA ASN A 7 -15.31 -11.51 -7.95
C ASN A 7 -13.91 -11.07 -8.41
N LEU A 8 -13.81 -10.53 -9.62
CA LEU A 8 -12.56 -9.97 -10.13
C LEU A 8 -12.11 -8.78 -9.26
N THR A 9 -12.93 -7.75 -9.08
CA THR A 9 -12.58 -6.59 -8.25
C THR A 9 -12.17 -6.98 -6.83
N SER A 10 -12.82 -7.98 -6.22
CA SER A 10 -12.47 -8.50 -4.89
C SER A 10 -11.07 -9.12 -4.88
N LYS A 11 -10.74 -9.96 -5.87
CA LYS A 11 -9.41 -10.58 -6.00
C LYS A 11 -8.30 -9.54 -6.20
N TRP A 12 -8.53 -8.55 -7.07
CA TRP A 12 -7.58 -7.46 -7.32
C TRP A 12 -7.36 -6.61 -6.07
N THR A 13 -8.42 -6.33 -5.31
CA THR A 13 -8.32 -5.59 -4.04
C THR A 13 -7.51 -6.36 -2.99
N LYS A 14 -7.68 -7.68 -2.91
CA LYS A 14 -6.88 -8.55 -2.02
C LYS A 14 -5.40 -8.54 -2.39
N LEU A 15 -5.08 -8.70 -3.67
CA LEU A 15 -3.70 -8.64 -4.17
C LEU A 15 -3.05 -7.28 -3.89
N ALA A 16 -3.76 -6.19 -4.21
CA ALA A 16 -3.31 -4.83 -3.93
C ALA A 16 -3.03 -4.63 -2.42
N THR A 17 -3.89 -5.16 -1.56
CA THR A 17 -3.71 -5.07 -0.10
C THR A 17 -2.45 -5.81 0.35
N LEU A 18 -2.19 -7.01 -0.16
CA LEU A 18 -1.00 -7.78 0.19
C LEU A 18 0.29 -7.07 -0.24
N GLU A 19 0.34 -6.57 -1.47
CA GLU A 19 1.50 -5.82 -1.96
C GLU A 19 1.69 -4.50 -1.22
N TYR A 20 0.59 -3.84 -0.87
CA TYR A 20 0.63 -2.66 -0.04
C TYR A 20 1.27 -2.96 1.32
N LEU A 21 0.78 -3.96 2.06
CA LEU A 21 1.35 -4.31 3.37
C LEU A 21 2.84 -4.70 3.27
N LYS A 22 3.22 -5.47 2.26
CA LYS A 22 4.62 -5.85 2.01
C LYS A 22 5.50 -4.64 1.71
N GLY A 23 5.04 -3.73 0.85
CA GLY A 23 5.81 -2.53 0.50
C GLY A 23 5.96 -1.54 1.65
N LEU A 24 4.97 -1.44 2.53
CA LEU A 24 5.08 -0.62 3.74
C LEU A 24 6.15 -1.14 4.70
N LYS A 25 6.22 -2.47 4.90
CA LYS A 25 7.30 -3.09 5.66
C LYS A 25 8.68 -2.72 5.08
N ASN A 26 8.82 -2.79 3.76
CA ASN A 26 10.07 -2.42 3.09
C ASN A 26 10.42 -0.93 3.27
N ILE A 27 9.44 -0.03 3.22
CA ILE A 27 9.67 1.41 3.46
C ILE A 27 10.17 1.62 4.89
N LYS A 28 9.54 0.97 5.88
CA LYS A 28 9.97 1.04 7.28
C LYS A 28 11.38 0.50 7.48
N GLU A 29 11.70 -0.66 6.90
CA GLU A 29 13.04 -1.25 6.98
C GLU A 29 14.12 -0.37 6.33
N ARG A 30 13.81 0.24 5.17
CA ARG A 30 14.72 1.20 4.51
C ARG A 30 14.93 2.45 5.36
N HIS A 31 13.88 3.00 5.95
CA HIS A 31 13.98 4.14 6.85
C HIS A 31 14.83 3.80 8.09
N ALA A 32 14.65 2.63 8.69
CA ALA A 32 15.44 2.20 9.84
C ALA A 32 16.94 2.04 9.51
N LYS A 33 17.27 1.54 8.32
CA LYS A 33 18.66 1.35 7.87
C LYS A 33 19.31 2.64 7.37
N GLN A 34 18.52 3.54 6.78
CA GLN A 34 18.99 4.76 6.11
C GLN A 34 18.06 5.93 6.44
N PRO A 35 17.99 6.37 7.71
CA PRO A 35 17.06 7.41 8.14
C PRO A 35 17.29 8.75 7.43
N GLN A 36 18.53 8.99 6.99
CA GLN A 36 18.92 10.23 6.31
C GLN A 36 18.41 10.30 4.85
N THR A 37 18.00 9.17 4.27
CA THR A 37 17.55 9.07 2.88
C THR A 37 16.04 9.28 2.74
N ILE A 38 15.28 9.16 3.83
CA ILE A 38 13.83 9.36 3.85
C ILE A 38 13.53 10.50 4.83
N SER A 39 13.41 11.72 4.30
CA SER A 39 13.14 12.91 5.12
C SER A 39 11.75 12.89 5.77
N ASN A 40 10.78 12.21 5.15
CA ASN A 40 9.42 12.10 5.65
C ASN A 40 8.79 10.74 5.31
N ILE A 41 8.84 9.81 6.26
CA ILE A 41 8.28 8.46 6.10
C ILE A 41 6.77 8.47 5.82
N ASN A 42 6.04 9.44 6.38
CA ASN A 42 4.60 9.60 6.17
C ASN A 42 4.25 10.15 4.77
N GLU A 43 5.17 10.87 4.12
CA GLU A 43 4.99 11.26 2.73
C GLU A 43 5.23 10.07 1.78
N GLU A 44 6.30 9.30 2.01
CA GLU A 44 6.60 8.09 1.24
C GLU A 44 5.49 7.04 1.36
N TYR A 45 4.94 6.88 2.56
CA TYR A 45 3.71 6.15 2.82
C TYR A 45 2.56 6.56 1.87
N ARG A 46 2.20 7.85 1.87
CA ARG A 46 1.07 8.39 1.09
C ARG A 46 1.31 8.22 -0.41
N LYS A 47 2.53 8.45 -0.88
CA LYS A 47 2.95 8.22 -2.28
C LYS A 47 2.78 6.75 -2.65
N PHE A 48 3.26 5.84 -1.80
CA PHE A 48 3.17 4.41 -2.04
C PHE A 48 1.72 3.90 -2.05
N LYS A 49 0.87 4.37 -1.11
CA LYS A 49 -0.57 4.06 -1.08
C LYS A 49 -1.26 4.44 -2.40
N ARG A 50 -0.99 5.65 -2.92
CA ARG A 50 -1.53 6.11 -4.22
C ARG A 50 -1.01 5.26 -5.37
N ARG A 51 0.27 4.87 -5.35
CA ARG A 51 0.88 4.03 -6.39
C ARG A 51 0.22 2.66 -6.48
N ILE A 52 -0.02 1.99 -5.35
CA ILE A 52 -0.69 0.68 -5.35
C ILE A 52 -2.13 0.80 -5.85
N ALA A 53 -2.89 1.80 -5.37
CA ALA A 53 -4.26 2.00 -5.83
C ALA A 53 -4.34 2.17 -7.36
N ARG A 54 -3.41 2.94 -7.94
CA ARG A 54 -3.30 3.13 -9.39
C ARG A 54 -2.89 1.84 -10.12
N ALA A 55 -1.90 1.09 -9.62
CA ALA A 55 -1.41 -0.13 -10.25
C ALA A 55 -2.48 -1.22 -10.36
N TYR A 56 -3.39 -1.29 -9.38
CA TYR A 56 -4.45 -2.28 -9.32
C TYR A 56 -5.81 -1.77 -9.79
N PHE A 57 -5.89 -0.51 -10.26
CA PHE A 57 -7.14 0.14 -10.66
C PHE A 57 -8.24 0.05 -9.60
N ILE A 58 -7.88 0.20 -8.32
CA ILE A 58 -8.81 0.19 -7.20
C ILE A 58 -8.92 1.57 -6.55
N SER A 59 -10.01 1.79 -5.82
CA SER A 59 -10.14 2.98 -4.97
C SER A 59 -9.05 3.00 -3.92
N ILE A 60 -8.42 4.15 -3.70
CA ILE A 60 -7.45 4.32 -2.61
C ILE A 60 -8.04 4.05 -1.22
N LYS A 61 -9.36 4.21 -1.08
CA LYS A 61 -10.11 3.92 0.16
C LYS A 61 -10.23 2.41 0.42
N SER A 62 -10.06 1.57 -0.61
CA SER A 62 -10.07 0.12 -0.49
C SER A 62 -8.79 -0.43 0.13
N LEU A 63 -7.70 0.35 0.17
CA LEU A 63 -6.48 -0.01 0.87
C LEU A 63 -6.58 0.34 2.36
N PRO A 64 -6.02 -0.48 3.27
CA PRO A 64 -6.03 -0.23 4.70
C PRO A 64 -5.56 1.20 5.04
N ASN A 65 -6.31 1.86 5.92
CA ASN A 65 -5.90 3.15 6.43
C ASN A 65 -4.96 2.97 7.62
N ILE A 66 -3.72 3.40 7.43
CA ILE A 66 -2.69 3.37 8.45
C ILE A 66 -2.45 4.82 8.85
N ASN A 67 -2.69 5.14 10.12
CA ASN A 67 -2.67 6.52 10.61
C ASN A 67 -1.25 7.12 10.61
N SER A 68 -0.25 6.32 10.97
CA SER A 68 1.17 6.63 10.82
C SER A 68 1.94 5.33 10.62
N LEU A 69 2.96 5.38 9.77
CA LEU A 69 3.85 4.25 9.53
C LEU A 69 4.78 3.97 10.72
N GLU A 70 4.93 4.93 11.63
CA GLU A 70 5.68 4.75 12.89
C GLU A 70 5.03 3.71 13.80
N TYR A 71 3.69 3.71 13.88
CA TYR A 71 2.91 2.75 14.69
C TYR A 71 2.49 1.50 13.89
N PHE A 72 2.96 1.37 12.66
CA PHE A 72 2.63 0.25 11.79
C PHE A 72 3.66 -0.87 11.98
N LEU A 73 3.24 -1.94 12.67
CA LEU A 73 4.00 -3.10 13.17
C LEU A 73 5.04 -2.77 14.24
#